data_AF-A0A6N7JJP7-F1
#
_entry.id   AF-A0A6N7JJP7-F1
#
_cell.length_a   1.000
_cell.length_b   1.000
_cell.length_c   1.000
_cell.angle_alpha   90.00
_cell.angle_beta   90.00
_cell.angle_gamma   90.00
#
_symmetry.space_group_name_H-M   'P 1'
#
loop_
_entity.id
_entity.type
_entity.pdbx_description
1 polymer ?
#
loop_
_entity_poly.entity_id
_entity_poly.type
_entity_poly.pdbx_seq_one_letter_code
_entity_poly.pdbx_strand_id
1 'polypeptide(L)'
;MEKNEATRLTLIEAAAKIVGRYGYSGCSIARVTAKAKVAHGTFYLHFKSQQELFDLLLPTLGARMLDKISDAVRNATSLLEVERRGLEANFAYLVAHPYMYRLMMEAELFAPTAFRAHVDMLLERYVRSLRRSLKDQEPPLYSEAELEQVASMLMGARSYLLMRFCAVDGKIRPLSPEMLDTYLRFVATGLKAGPLDPVPEAVPAVAPAAEAPPKPVRRRRVTAVTEA
;
A
#
# COMPACT_ATOMS: atom_id res chain seq x y z
N MET A 1 -10.44 21.11 26.94
CA MET A 1 -10.13 20.71 25.55
C MET A 1 -9.00 19.68 25.55
N GLU A 2 -7.81 20.05 26.05
CA GLU A 2 -6.58 19.24 26.00
C GLU A 2 -6.69 17.82 26.60
N LYS A 3 -7.33 17.67 27.77
CA LYS A 3 -7.56 16.35 28.40
C LYS A 3 -8.48 15.43 27.59
N ASN A 4 -9.45 15.99 26.86
CA ASN A 4 -10.37 15.24 26.01
C ASN A 4 -9.62 14.69 24.78
N GLU A 5 -8.81 15.53 24.15
CA GLU A 5 -8.01 15.15 22.98
C GLU A 5 -6.91 14.12 23.32
N ALA A 6 -6.23 14.29 24.45
CA ALA A 6 -5.27 13.29 24.96
C ALA A 6 -5.92 11.92 25.21
N THR A 7 -7.15 11.90 25.74
CA THR A 7 -7.89 10.65 25.97
C THR A 7 -8.32 10.01 24.65
N ARG A 8 -8.81 10.81 23.69
CA ARG A 8 -9.14 10.36 22.33
C ARG A 8 -7.94 9.69 21.67
N LEU A 9 -6.76 10.31 21.77
CA LEU A 9 -5.54 9.74 21.23
C LEU A 9 -5.14 8.44 21.93
N THR A 10 -5.24 8.39 23.26
CA THR A 10 -4.92 7.19 24.05
C THR A 10 -5.77 5.99 23.59
N LEU A 11 -7.06 6.23 23.27
CA LEU A 11 -7.95 5.21 22.71
C LEU A 11 -7.51 4.75 21.32
N ILE A 12 -7.07 5.65 20.45
CA ILE A 12 -6.53 5.33 19.12
C ILE A 12 -5.27 4.47 19.24
N GLU A 13 -4.33 4.85 20.09
CA GLU A 13 -3.09 4.09 20.29
C GLU A 13 -3.34 2.72 20.93
N ALA A 14 -4.30 2.64 21.86
CA ALA A 14 -4.75 1.39 22.44
C ALA A 14 -5.36 0.48 21.36
N ALA A 15 -6.23 1.02 20.51
CA ALA A 15 -6.85 0.29 19.40
C ALA A 15 -5.83 -0.25 18.42
N ALA A 16 -4.83 0.54 18.03
CA ALA A 16 -3.78 0.08 17.12
C ALA A 16 -2.97 -1.09 17.71
N LYS A 17 -2.68 -1.06 19.01
CA LYS A 17 -2.00 -2.18 19.70
C LYS A 17 -2.89 -3.43 19.77
N ILE A 18 -4.20 -3.27 19.93
CA ILE A 18 -5.16 -4.37 19.90
C ILE A 18 -5.28 -4.95 18.48
N VAL A 19 -5.40 -4.11 17.45
CA VAL A 19 -5.41 -4.55 16.05
C VAL A 19 -4.10 -5.25 15.68
N GLY A 20 -2.95 -4.72 16.08
CA GLY A 20 -1.67 -5.37 15.86
C GLY A 20 -1.59 -6.79 16.43
N ARG A 21 -2.26 -7.04 17.57
CA ARG A 21 -2.26 -8.34 18.24
C ARG A 21 -3.36 -9.29 17.78
N TYR A 22 -4.57 -8.77 17.55
CA TYR A 22 -5.79 -9.57 17.36
C TYR A 22 -6.48 -9.34 16.01
N GLY A 23 -6.00 -8.39 15.21
CA GLY A 23 -6.63 -7.94 13.97
C GLY A 23 -7.81 -7.00 14.23
N TYR A 24 -8.37 -6.46 13.16
CA TYR A 24 -9.57 -5.63 13.23
C TYR A 24 -10.76 -6.43 13.75
N SER A 25 -10.96 -7.66 13.27
CA SER A 25 -12.02 -8.56 13.73
C SER A 25 -11.92 -8.88 15.23
N GLY A 26 -10.71 -8.97 15.76
CA GLY A 26 -10.45 -9.20 17.18
C GLY A 26 -10.41 -7.93 18.03
N CYS A 27 -10.51 -6.75 17.43
CA CYS A 27 -10.51 -5.49 18.16
C CYS A 27 -11.93 -5.19 18.64
N SER A 28 -12.15 -5.15 19.95
CA SER A 28 -13.45 -4.82 20.57
C SER A 28 -13.33 -3.58 21.46
N ILE A 29 -14.43 -2.81 21.62
CA ILE A 29 -14.45 -1.62 22.50
C ILE A 29 -13.96 -1.97 23.91
N ALA A 30 -14.39 -3.11 24.47
CA ALA A 30 -13.94 -3.59 25.78
C ALA A 30 -12.42 -3.83 25.85
N ARG A 31 -11.81 -4.42 24.81
CA ARG A 31 -10.34 -4.59 24.74
C ARG A 31 -9.62 -3.25 24.64
N VAL A 32 -10.16 -2.32 23.84
CA VAL A 32 -9.59 -0.98 23.66
C VAL A 32 -9.61 -0.19 24.96
N THR A 33 -10.76 -0.12 25.64
CA THR A 33 -10.91 0.64 26.89
C THR A 33 -10.10 0.03 28.03
N ALA A 34 -10.05 -1.30 28.13
CA ALA A 34 -9.17 -1.99 29.07
C ALA A 34 -7.69 -1.68 28.81
N LYS A 35 -7.26 -1.69 27.54
CA LYS A 35 -5.88 -1.35 27.14
C LYS A 35 -5.53 0.11 27.41
N ALA A 36 -6.49 1.02 27.19
CA ALA A 36 -6.37 2.44 27.46
C ALA A 36 -6.51 2.81 28.95
N LYS A 37 -6.89 1.86 29.81
CA LYS A 37 -7.17 2.06 31.24
C LYS A 37 -8.23 3.13 31.49
N VAL A 38 -9.30 3.13 30.69
CA VAL A 38 -10.46 4.02 30.84
C VAL A 38 -11.74 3.23 31.00
N ALA A 39 -12.77 3.86 31.58
CA ALA A 39 -14.08 3.22 31.70
C ALA A 39 -14.74 3.01 30.34
N HIS A 40 -15.61 1.99 30.22
CA HIS A 40 -16.29 1.69 28.96
C HIS A 40 -17.11 2.89 28.43
N GLY A 41 -17.80 3.62 29.32
CA GLY A 41 -18.55 4.82 28.97
C GLY A 41 -17.68 5.96 28.42
N THR A 42 -16.39 6.03 28.80
CA THR A 42 -15.45 7.05 28.29
C THR A 42 -15.24 6.91 26.78
N PHE A 43 -15.32 5.70 26.23
CA PHE A 43 -15.21 5.50 24.78
C PHE A 43 -16.27 6.33 24.01
N TYR A 44 -17.52 6.28 24.47
CA TYR A 44 -18.64 6.94 23.80
C TYR A 44 -18.64 8.47 23.93
N LEU A 45 -17.78 9.03 24.80
CA LEU A 45 -17.52 10.47 24.82
C LEU A 45 -16.66 10.93 23.63
N HIS A 46 -15.94 10.01 22.99
CA HIS A 46 -15.02 10.32 21.89
C HIS A 46 -15.47 9.69 20.57
N PHE A 47 -16.05 8.49 20.58
CA PHE A 47 -16.45 7.79 19.36
C PHE A 47 -17.87 7.26 19.50
N LYS A 48 -18.72 7.57 18.51
CA LYS A 48 -20.10 7.10 18.37
C LYS A 48 -20.15 5.59 18.13
N SER A 49 -19.13 5.03 17.49
CA SER A 49 -19.07 3.60 17.19
C SER A 49 -17.62 3.09 17.12
N GLN A 50 -17.48 1.77 17.12
CA GLN A 50 -16.22 1.12 16.82
C GLN A 50 -15.72 1.44 15.41
N GLN A 51 -16.63 1.52 14.43
CA GLN A 51 -16.25 1.82 13.06
C GLN A 51 -15.68 3.23 12.93
N GLU A 52 -16.23 4.22 13.65
CA GLU A 52 -15.68 5.58 13.67
C GLU A 52 -14.23 5.61 14.19
N LEU A 53 -13.93 4.81 15.22
CA LEU A 53 -12.55 4.64 15.68
C LEU A 53 -11.67 4.03 14.58
N PHE A 54 -12.15 3.01 13.87
CA PHE A 54 -11.41 2.36 12.78
C PHE A 54 -11.14 3.29 11.61
N ASP A 55 -12.12 4.10 11.22
CA ASP A 55 -12.04 5.07 10.11
C ASP A 55 -11.01 6.17 10.37
N LEU A 56 -10.63 6.38 11.63
CA LEU A 56 -9.63 7.38 12.05
C LEU A 56 -8.29 6.77 12.42
N LEU A 57 -8.22 5.46 12.64
CA LEU A 57 -7.07 4.78 13.22
C LEU A 57 -5.82 4.90 12.33
N LEU A 58 -5.94 4.44 11.08
CA LEU A 58 -4.84 4.42 10.13
C LEU A 58 -4.44 5.83 9.64
N PRO A 59 -5.36 6.74 9.26
CA PRO A 59 -5.00 8.11 8.92
C PRO A 59 -4.26 8.85 10.04
N THR A 60 -4.73 8.73 11.28
CA THR A 60 -4.13 9.42 12.43
C THR A 60 -2.70 8.94 12.70
N LEU A 61 -2.49 7.62 12.73
CA LEU A 61 -1.18 7.05 13.04
C LEU A 61 -0.23 7.09 11.84
N GLY A 62 -0.77 6.99 10.63
CA GLY A 62 -0.05 7.17 9.38
C GLY A 62 0.49 8.59 9.23
N ALA A 63 -0.29 9.60 9.60
CA ALA A 63 0.16 11.00 9.56
C ALA A 63 1.40 11.22 10.45
N ARG A 64 1.41 10.65 11.67
CA ARG A 64 2.56 10.73 12.58
C ARG A 64 3.82 10.06 12.02
N MET A 65 3.65 8.90 11.38
CA MET A 65 4.75 8.23 10.69
C MET A 65 5.28 9.12 9.56
N LEU A 66 4.40 9.72 8.78
CA LEU A 66 4.77 10.59 7.67
C LEU A 66 5.44 11.89 8.12
N ASP A 67 5.09 12.43 9.28
CA ASP A 67 5.78 13.58 9.86
C ASP A 67 7.24 13.23 10.17
N LYS A 68 7.49 12.05 10.76
CA LYS A 68 8.87 11.56 11.01
C LYS A 68 9.67 11.34 9.73
N ILE A 69 9.04 10.79 8.69
CA ILE A 69 9.68 10.61 7.39
C ILE A 69 9.98 11.98 6.75
N SER A 70 9.02 12.91 6.81
CA SER A 70 9.15 14.27 6.27
C SER A 70 10.30 15.04 6.93
N ASP A 71 10.49 14.87 8.24
CA ASP A 71 11.62 15.44 8.97
C ASP A 71 12.96 14.88 8.49
N ALA A 72 13.05 13.56 8.27
CA ALA A 72 14.26 12.89 7.82
C ALA A 72 14.68 13.32 6.41
N VAL A 73 13.73 13.56 5.51
CA VAL A 73 14.00 13.93 4.11
C VAL A 73 14.08 15.45 3.87
N ARG A 74 13.84 16.28 4.89
CA ARG A 74 13.71 17.75 4.76
C ARG A 74 14.85 18.42 3.99
N ASN A 75 16.09 17.97 4.22
CA ASN A 75 17.31 18.52 3.64
C ASN A 75 17.93 17.59 2.59
N ALA A 76 17.15 16.66 2.03
CA ALA A 76 17.62 15.85 0.92
C ALA A 76 17.71 16.69 -0.36
N THR A 77 18.80 16.54 -1.11
CA THR A 77 19.07 17.33 -2.32
C THR A 77 18.90 16.53 -3.61
N SER A 78 18.51 15.26 -3.51
CA SER A 78 18.26 14.40 -4.66
C SER A 78 17.18 13.37 -4.38
N LEU A 79 16.57 12.83 -5.44
CA LEU A 79 15.60 11.75 -5.31
C LEU A 79 16.20 10.56 -4.55
N LEU A 80 17.41 10.10 -4.88
CA LEU A 80 18.03 8.95 -4.19
C LEU A 80 18.28 9.20 -2.70
N GLU A 81 18.54 10.45 -2.31
CA GLU A 81 18.69 10.80 -0.91
C GLU A 81 17.34 10.84 -0.17
N VAL A 82 16.29 11.34 -0.83
CA VAL A 82 14.90 11.20 -0.33
C VAL A 82 14.56 9.73 -0.16
N GLU A 83 14.88 8.88 -1.13
CA GLU A 83 14.62 7.44 -1.06
C GLU A 83 15.35 6.79 0.10
N ARG A 84 16.67 7.02 0.23
CA ARG A 84 17.50 6.43 1.30
C ARG A 84 17.00 6.84 2.67
N ARG A 85 16.94 8.15 2.93
CA ARG A 85 16.56 8.69 4.25
C ARG A 85 15.11 8.36 4.58
N GLY A 86 14.23 8.41 3.59
CA GLY A 86 12.81 8.07 3.75
C GLY A 86 12.60 6.61 4.11
N LEU A 87 13.32 5.70 3.45
CA LEU A 87 13.23 4.27 3.72
C LEU A 87 13.82 3.92 5.09
N GLU A 88 14.97 4.47 5.44
CA GLU A 88 15.58 4.31 6.77
C GLU A 88 14.64 4.79 7.88
N ALA A 89 14.08 6.00 7.75
CA ALA A 89 13.14 6.55 8.72
C ALA A 89 11.84 5.73 8.81
N ASN A 90 11.32 5.28 7.68
CA ASN A 90 10.12 4.44 7.63
C ASN A 90 10.35 3.10 8.35
N PHE A 91 11.42 2.38 8.03
CA PHE A 91 11.73 1.10 8.68
C PHE A 91 12.05 1.28 10.16
N ALA A 92 12.79 2.32 10.55
CA ALA A 92 13.02 2.62 11.96
C ALA A 92 11.71 2.84 12.73
N TYR A 93 10.75 3.57 12.12
CA TYR A 93 9.44 3.77 12.70
C TYR A 93 8.64 2.47 12.82
N LEU A 94 8.64 1.62 11.78
CA LEU A 94 7.91 0.35 11.77
C LEU A 94 8.49 -0.68 12.74
N VAL A 95 9.81 -0.71 12.93
CA VAL A 95 10.47 -1.53 13.97
C VAL A 95 10.02 -1.11 15.37
N ALA A 96 9.91 0.20 15.62
CA ALA A 96 9.41 0.72 16.88
C ALA A 96 7.90 0.51 17.08
N HIS A 97 7.14 0.39 15.99
CA HIS A 97 5.68 0.29 15.98
C HIS A 97 5.18 -0.89 15.12
N PRO A 98 5.50 -2.15 15.47
CA PRO A 98 5.24 -3.30 14.61
C PRO A 98 3.74 -3.57 14.35
N TYR A 99 2.86 -3.06 15.23
CA TYR A 99 1.41 -3.12 15.04
C TYR A 99 0.95 -2.42 13.76
N MET A 100 1.73 -1.46 13.24
CA MET A 100 1.38 -0.69 12.04
C MET A 100 1.27 -1.58 10.80
N TYR A 101 2.08 -2.64 10.72
CA TYR A 101 2.06 -3.54 9.57
C TYR A 101 0.71 -4.24 9.42
N ARG A 102 0.23 -4.89 10.48
CA ARG A 102 -1.09 -5.55 10.48
C ARG A 102 -2.23 -4.55 10.30
N LEU A 103 -2.09 -3.36 10.89
CA LEU A 103 -3.04 -2.26 10.69
C LEU A 103 -3.20 -1.91 9.20
N MET A 104 -2.09 -1.72 8.48
CA MET A 104 -2.12 -1.41 7.04
C MET A 104 -2.68 -2.56 6.20
N MET A 105 -2.25 -3.80 6.48
CA MET A 105 -2.64 -4.98 5.70
C MET A 105 -4.13 -5.33 5.80
N GLU A 106 -4.77 -5.09 6.95
CA GLU A 106 -6.18 -5.42 7.16
C GLU A 106 -7.12 -4.22 6.89
N ALA A 107 -6.60 -2.99 6.85
CA ALA A 107 -7.43 -1.78 6.77
C ALA A 107 -8.30 -1.71 5.52
N GLU A 108 -7.84 -2.19 4.36
CA GLU A 108 -8.63 -2.15 3.13
C GLU A 108 -9.95 -2.93 3.27
N LEU A 109 -9.92 -4.05 3.99
CA LEU A 109 -11.09 -4.91 4.22
C LEU A 109 -11.99 -4.35 5.34
N PHE A 110 -11.42 -3.89 6.44
CA PHE A 110 -12.18 -3.56 7.67
C PHE A 110 -12.45 -2.06 7.86
N ALA A 111 -11.69 -1.19 7.19
CA ALA A 111 -11.76 0.26 7.31
C ALA A 111 -11.42 0.94 5.97
N PRO A 112 -12.15 0.67 4.88
CA PRO A 112 -11.81 1.13 3.52
C PRO A 112 -11.77 2.66 3.40
N THR A 113 -12.54 3.38 4.20
CA THR A 113 -12.47 4.85 4.27
C THR A 113 -11.14 5.31 4.86
N ALA A 114 -10.70 4.69 5.95
CA ALA A 114 -9.40 4.95 6.58
C ALA A 114 -8.24 4.61 5.64
N PHE A 115 -8.35 3.48 4.93
CA PHE A 115 -7.33 3.03 3.97
C PHE A 115 -7.16 4.03 2.82
N ARG A 116 -8.25 4.43 2.16
CA ARG A 116 -8.21 5.42 1.08
C ARG A 116 -7.61 6.74 1.54
N ALA A 117 -8.10 7.29 2.65
CA ALA A 117 -7.57 8.54 3.20
C ALA A 117 -6.06 8.44 3.54
N HIS A 118 -5.60 7.27 3.98
CA HIS A 118 -4.18 7.04 4.23
C HIS A 118 -3.34 6.98 2.95
N VAL A 119 -3.81 6.25 1.93
CA VAL A 119 -3.12 6.13 0.63
C VAL A 119 -3.05 7.48 -0.06
N ASP A 120 -4.15 8.24 -0.09
CA ASP A 120 -4.19 9.59 -0.68
C ASP A 120 -3.18 10.51 -0.02
N MET A 121 -3.14 10.54 1.32
CA MET A 121 -2.17 11.32 2.09
C MET A 121 -0.72 10.88 1.83
N LEU A 122 -0.47 9.58 1.72
CA LEU A 122 0.86 9.04 1.41
C LEU A 122 1.33 9.50 0.03
N LEU A 123 0.50 9.31 -0.99
CA LEU A 123 0.80 9.67 -2.37
C LEU A 123 1.01 11.18 -2.52
N GLU A 124 0.12 12.00 -1.95
CA GLU A 124 0.22 13.45 -2.03
C GLU A 124 1.54 13.97 -1.46
N ARG A 125 1.93 13.50 -0.27
CA ARG A 125 3.19 13.91 0.38
C ARG A 125 4.41 13.41 -0.40
N TYR A 126 4.33 12.20 -0.94
CA TYR A 126 5.44 11.62 -1.68
C TYR A 126 5.66 12.30 -3.03
N VAL A 127 4.59 12.53 -3.81
CA VAL A 127 4.63 13.31 -5.05
C VAL A 127 5.20 14.71 -4.80
N ARG A 128 4.76 15.38 -3.72
CA ARG A 128 5.32 16.68 -3.32
C ARG A 128 6.83 16.62 -3.05
N SER A 129 7.31 15.55 -2.44
CA SER A 129 8.74 15.31 -2.18
C SER A 129 9.53 15.04 -3.46
N LEU A 130 8.97 14.24 -4.38
CA LEU A 130 9.58 13.95 -5.68
C LEU A 130 9.68 15.22 -6.52
N ARG A 131 8.59 15.98 -6.63
CA ARG A 131 8.58 17.27 -7.35
C ARG A 131 9.67 18.21 -6.85
N ARG A 132 9.84 18.33 -5.53
CA ARG A 132 10.90 19.17 -4.95
C ARG A 132 12.30 18.68 -5.31
N SER A 133 12.50 17.36 -5.34
CA SER A 133 13.82 16.73 -5.57
C SER A 133 14.24 16.71 -7.03
N LEU A 134 13.28 16.91 -7.95
CA LEU A 134 13.49 16.91 -9.39
C LEU A 134 13.37 18.31 -10.02
N LYS A 135 13.08 19.34 -9.23
CA LYS A 135 12.75 20.69 -9.72
C LYS A 135 13.85 21.35 -10.58
N ASP A 136 15.11 21.00 -10.35
CA ASP A 136 16.28 21.62 -10.99
C ASP A 136 16.76 20.79 -12.20
N GLN A 137 15.99 19.78 -12.64
CA GLN A 137 16.32 18.98 -13.83
C GLN A 137 15.81 19.65 -15.10
N GLU A 138 16.71 19.91 -16.05
CA GLU A 138 16.39 20.39 -17.39
C GLU A 138 16.93 19.43 -18.47
N PRO A 139 16.05 18.81 -19.29
CA PRO A 139 14.60 18.79 -19.18
C PRO A 139 14.11 17.97 -17.97
N PRO A 140 12.86 18.15 -17.50
CA PRO A 140 12.28 17.33 -16.44
C PRO A 140 12.27 15.84 -16.82
N LEU A 141 12.70 14.97 -15.90
CA LEU A 141 12.70 13.52 -16.14
C LEU A 141 11.29 12.91 -16.21
N TYR A 142 10.33 13.49 -15.50
CA TYR A 142 8.94 13.03 -15.43
C TYR A 142 7.97 14.20 -15.52
N SER A 143 6.85 13.99 -16.21
CA SER A 143 5.67 14.86 -16.14
C SER A 143 4.95 14.74 -14.81
N GLU A 144 4.07 15.70 -14.49
CA GLU A 144 3.26 15.67 -13.27
C GLU A 144 2.37 14.42 -13.16
N ALA A 145 1.83 13.92 -14.28
CA ALA A 145 1.03 12.70 -14.29
C ALA A 145 1.89 11.45 -14.02
N GLU A 146 3.15 11.45 -14.47
CA GLU A 146 4.08 10.34 -14.23
C GLU A 146 4.61 10.32 -12.79
N LEU A 147 4.72 11.46 -12.11
CA LEU A 147 5.19 11.51 -10.72
C LEU A 147 4.34 10.66 -9.78
N GLU A 148 3.02 10.64 -9.97
CA GLU A 148 2.11 9.82 -9.17
C GLU A 148 2.32 8.32 -9.45
N GLN A 149 2.55 7.94 -10.71
CA GLN A 149 2.83 6.56 -11.11
C GLN A 149 4.17 6.09 -10.55
N VAL A 150 5.21 6.93 -10.62
CA VAL A 150 6.53 6.66 -10.03
C VAL A 150 6.43 6.53 -8.52
N ALA A 151 5.74 7.45 -7.84
CA ALA A 151 5.51 7.37 -6.40
C ALA A 151 4.80 6.06 -6.02
N SER A 152 3.78 5.66 -6.78
CA SER A 152 3.02 4.42 -6.58
C SER A 152 3.90 3.18 -6.75
N MET A 153 4.71 3.12 -7.81
CA MET A 153 5.63 2.01 -8.05
C MET A 153 6.68 1.89 -6.95
N LEU A 154 7.29 3.01 -6.54
CA LEU A 154 8.28 3.01 -5.46
C LEU A 154 7.65 2.61 -4.13
N MET A 155 6.45 3.11 -3.82
CA MET A 155 5.69 2.72 -2.63
C MET A 155 5.38 1.23 -2.63
N GLY A 156 4.90 0.69 -3.76
CA GLY A 156 4.63 -0.74 -3.93
C GLY A 156 5.87 -1.61 -3.71
N ALA A 157 7.00 -1.23 -4.32
CA ALA A 157 8.27 -1.94 -4.15
C ALA A 157 8.71 -2.00 -2.68
N ARG A 158 8.63 -0.87 -1.96
CA ARG A 158 8.99 -0.78 -0.54
C ARG A 158 8.06 -1.60 0.35
N SER A 159 6.75 -1.49 0.13
CA SER A 159 5.73 -2.28 0.85
C SER A 159 5.94 -3.78 0.63
N TYR A 160 6.32 -4.18 -0.58
CA TYR A 160 6.60 -5.57 -0.87
C TYR A 160 7.89 -6.05 -0.19
N LEU A 161 8.96 -5.24 -0.15
CA LEU A 161 10.17 -5.56 0.62
C LEU A 161 9.86 -5.77 2.10
N LEU A 162 9.05 -4.88 2.69
CA LEU A 162 8.59 -4.99 4.07
C LEU A 162 7.85 -6.32 4.28
N MET A 163 6.81 -6.58 3.48
CA MET A 163 5.98 -7.79 3.56
C MET A 163 6.80 -9.06 3.40
N ARG A 164 7.69 -9.11 2.40
CA ARG A 164 8.37 -10.33 1.97
C ARG A 164 9.57 -10.70 2.83
N PHE A 165 10.32 -9.71 3.32
CA PHE A 165 11.63 -9.94 3.95
C PHE A 165 11.71 -9.49 5.41
N CYS A 166 10.87 -8.52 5.81
CA CYS A 166 11.03 -7.86 7.11
C CYS A 166 9.92 -8.20 8.10
N ALA A 167 8.69 -8.40 7.63
CA ALA A 167 7.55 -8.80 8.44
C ALA A 167 7.57 -10.32 8.68
N VAL A 168 8.07 -10.74 9.84
CA VAL A 168 8.23 -12.16 10.20
C VAL A 168 7.71 -12.38 11.62
N ASP A 169 6.81 -13.36 11.80
CA ASP A 169 6.26 -13.77 13.10
C ASP A 169 5.68 -12.61 13.93
N GLY A 170 4.98 -11.67 13.29
CA GLY A 170 4.39 -10.51 13.95
C GLY A 170 5.41 -9.45 14.43
N LYS A 171 6.67 -9.57 14.00
CA LYS A 171 7.72 -8.59 14.23
C LYS A 171 8.16 -7.97 12.90
N ILE A 172 8.69 -6.74 12.99
CA ILE A 172 9.35 -6.09 11.86
C ILE A 172 10.85 -6.09 12.12
N ARG A 173 11.61 -6.71 11.22
CA ARG A 173 13.08 -6.62 11.20
C ARG A 173 13.49 -5.36 10.43
N PRO A 174 14.61 -4.72 10.79
CA PRO A 174 15.14 -3.61 10.00
C PRO A 174 15.53 -4.09 8.60
N LEU A 175 15.48 -3.18 7.63
CA LEU A 175 16.06 -3.41 6.31
C LEU A 175 17.59 -3.49 6.47
N SER A 176 18.19 -4.59 6.02
CA SER A 176 19.66 -4.73 6.02
C SER A 176 20.29 -3.72 5.07
N PRO A 177 21.52 -3.22 5.35
CA PRO A 177 22.25 -2.33 4.44
C PRO A 177 22.33 -2.86 3.00
N GLU A 178 22.52 -4.16 2.81
CA GLU A 178 22.65 -4.79 1.50
C GLU A 178 21.35 -4.71 0.69
N MET A 179 20.20 -4.96 1.34
CA MET A 179 18.87 -4.79 0.72
C MET A 179 18.57 -3.33 0.39
N LEU A 180 18.93 -2.40 1.28
CA LEU A 180 18.78 -0.97 1.04
C LEU A 180 19.59 -0.52 -0.18
N ASP A 181 20.86 -0.90 -0.24
CA ASP A 181 21.73 -0.55 -1.36
C ASP A 181 21.30 -1.23 -2.65
N THR A 182 20.77 -2.45 -2.60
CA THR A 182 20.19 -3.14 -3.76
C THR A 182 18.97 -2.39 -4.29
N TYR A 183 18.04 -2.01 -3.40
CA TYR A 183 16.87 -1.21 -3.76
C TYR A 183 17.27 0.13 -4.38
N LEU A 184 18.17 0.87 -3.73
CA LEU A 184 18.60 2.19 -4.21
C LEU A 184 19.37 2.09 -5.52
N ARG A 185 20.17 1.05 -5.73
CA ARG A 185 20.85 0.81 -7.01
C ARG A 185 19.85 0.49 -8.11
N PHE A 186 18.84 -0.35 -7.84
CA PHE A 186 17.77 -0.64 -8.79
C PHE A 186 17.02 0.63 -9.19
N VAL A 187 16.64 1.48 -8.22
CA VAL A 187 16.02 2.78 -8.49
C VAL A 187 16.96 3.68 -9.29
N ALA A 188 18.22 3.85 -8.87
CA ALA A 188 19.18 4.70 -9.54
C ALA A 188 19.44 4.30 -11.00
N THR A 189 19.51 2.99 -11.28
CA THR A 189 19.70 2.46 -12.63
C THR A 189 18.43 2.57 -13.46
N GLY A 190 17.26 2.26 -12.90
CA GLY A 190 15.97 2.38 -13.58
C GLY A 190 15.67 3.82 -14.00
N LEU A 191 15.95 4.80 -13.14
CA LEU A 191 15.82 6.22 -13.45
C LEU A 191 16.75 6.70 -14.58
N LYS A 192 17.85 5.98 -14.81
CA LYS A 192 18.82 6.27 -15.88
C LYS A 192 18.58 5.46 -17.16
N ALA A 193 17.58 4.58 -17.20
CA ALA A 193 17.43 3.59 -18.27
C ALA A 193 17.06 4.18 -19.65
N GLY A 194 16.86 5.50 -19.76
CA GLY A 194 16.50 6.14 -21.03
C GLY A 194 15.11 5.71 -21.53
N PRO A 195 14.66 6.20 -22.70
CA PRO A 195 13.43 5.72 -23.31
C PRO A 195 13.56 4.23 -23.63
N LEU A 196 12.50 3.47 -23.38
CA LEU A 196 12.42 2.09 -23.87
C LEU A 196 12.43 2.11 -25.39
N ASP A 197 13.19 1.21 -26.01
CA ASP A 197 13.04 0.94 -27.43
C ASP A 197 11.57 0.58 -27.70
N PRO A 198 10.98 1.08 -28.79
CA PRO A 198 9.60 0.74 -29.14
C PRO A 198 9.47 -0.77 -29.18
N VAL A 199 8.48 -1.29 -28.44
CA VAL A 199 8.11 -2.70 -28.54
C VAL A 199 7.78 -2.95 -30.03
N PRO A 200 8.46 -3.90 -30.71
CA PRO A 200 8.14 -4.21 -32.09
C PRO A 200 6.64 -4.46 -32.19
N GLU A 201 5.96 -3.82 -33.16
CA GLU A 201 4.53 -4.03 -33.38
C GLU A 201 4.25 -5.53 -33.34
N ALA A 202 3.26 -5.91 -32.54
CA ALA A 202 2.93 -7.30 -32.25
C ALA A 202 3.01 -8.15 -33.53
N VAL A 203 3.68 -9.30 -33.44
CA VAL A 203 3.61 -10.35 -34.48
C VAL A 203 2.13 -10.46 -34.88
N PRO A 204 1.78 -10.28 -36.16
CA PRO A 204 0.38 -10.22 -36.58
C PRO A 204 -0.35 -11.42 -36.01
N ALA A 205 -1.52 -11.16 -35.42
CA ALA A 205 -2.36 -12.18 -34.82
C ALA A 205 -2.39 -13.39 -35.76
N VAL A 206 -1.97 -14.56 -35.26
CA VAL A 206 -2.08 -15.81 -36.00
C VAL A 206 -3.53 -15.88 -36.46
N ALA A 207 -3.73 -15.82 -37.79
CA ALA A 207 -5.06 -15.86 -38.38
C ALA A 207 -5.82 -17.04 -37.75
N PRO A 208 -7.09 -16.87 -37.36
CA PRO A 208 -7.85 -17.96 -36.78
C PRO A 208 -7.74 -19.15 -37.71
N ALA A 209 -7.33 -20.31 -37.15
CA ALA A 209 -7.17 -21.54 -37.91
C ALA A 209 -8.43 -21.75 -38.76
N ALA A 210 -8.25 -21.85 -40.08
CA ALA A 210 -9.33 -22.03 -41.02
C ALA A 210 -10.25 -23.15 -40.51
N GLU A 211 -11.53 -22.81 -40.33
CA GLU A 211 -12.56 -23.72 -39.84
C GLU A 211 -12.55 -24.97 -40.73
N ALA A 212 -12.27 -26.13 -40.14
CA ALA A 212 -12.23 -27.38 -40.87
C ALA A 212 -13.59 -27.60 -41.55
N PRO A 213 -13.64 -28.02 -42.83
CA PRO A 213 -14.89 -28.15 -43.56
C PRO A 213 -15.83 -29.14 -42.84
N PRO A 214 -17.15 -28.87 -42.82
CA PRO A 214 -18.10 -29.70 -42.09
C PRO A 214 -18.08 -31.14 -42.61
N LYS A 215 -18.01 -32.11 -41.68
CA LYS A 215 -18.02 -33.54 -41.99
C LYS A 215 -19.30 -33.90 -42.77
N PRO A 216 -19.21 -34.73 -43.82
CA PRO A 216 -20.37 -35.08 -44.63
C PRO A 216 -21.42 -35.85 -43.79
N VAL A 217 -22.65 -35.35 -43.82
CA VAL A 217 -23.81 -35.96 -43.16
C VAL A 217 -24.15 -37.29 -43.84
N ARG A 218 -23.97 -38.41 -43.14
CA ARG A 218 -24.45 -39.72 -43.61
C ARG A 218 -25.98 -39.73 -43.65
N ARG A 219 -26.58 -39.69 -44.84
CA ARG A 219 -28.02 -39.91 -45.04
C ARG A 219 -28.37 -41.35 -44.62
N ARG A 220 -29.19 -41.51 -43.57
CA ARG A 220 -29.82 -42.80 -43.23
C ARG A 220 -30.79 -43.18 -44.34
N ARG A 221 -30.63 -44.39 -44.91
CA ARG A 221 -31.61 -45.00 -45.82
C ARG A 221 -32.91 -45.22 -45.04
N VAL A 222 -34.00 -44.64 -45.52
CA VAL A 222 -35.36 -44.98 -45.10
C VAL A 222 -35.75 -46.24 -45.87
N THR A 223 -35.83 -47.37 -45.18
CA THR A 223 -36.52 -48.56 -45.68
C THR A 223 -38.02 -48.34 -45.57
N ALA A 224 -38.70 -48.29 -46.71
CA ALA A 224 -40.15 -48.26 -46.79
C ALA A 224 -40.71 -49.60 -46.29
N VAL A 225 -41.74 -49.50 -45.44
CA VAL A 225 -42.61 -50.60 -45.05
C VAL A 225 -43.63 -50.76 -46.16
N THR A 226 -43.69 -51.93 -46.78
CA THR A 226 -44.73 -52.33 -47.73
C THR A 226 -45.94 -52.85 -46.95
N GLU A 227 -47.11 -52.25 -47.17
CA GLU A 227 -48.41 -52.85 -46.83
C GLU A 227 -48.79 -53.95 -47.83
N ALA A 228 -49.73 -54.79 -47.40
CA ALA A 228 -50.21 -56.04 -48.00
C ALA A 228 -50.79 -55.94 -49.42
#